data_AF-A0A5T2TKQ3-F1
#
_entry.id   AF-A0A5T2TKQ3-F1
#
_cell.length_a   1.000
_cell.length_b   1.000
_cell.length_c   1.000
_cell.angle_alpha   90.00
_cell.angle_beta   90.00
_cell.angle_gamma   90.00
#
_symmetry.space_group_name_H-M   'P 1'
#
loop_
_entity.id
_entity.type
_entity.pdbx_description
1 polymer ?
#
loop_
_entity_poly.entity_id
_entity_poly.type
_entity_poly.pdbx_seq_one_letter_code
_entity_poly.pdbx_strand_id
1 'polypeptide(L)'
;MTTITKERIELFVKSPLENGLTRGEQMELARIVLASLDAKTVRYLNKFSGTCVTLEQQPNAADDVAVYIPLYAAPPVLEREQIRREHAEWSDKTFGNVGPVGPLKHLSKEALEAAADPSDPLEWADMQFLLWDAQRRMGLSDEFITRAMIEKLEINKSRQWTEPKDGEPRLHIKEQPVPVVPDEWTIQDAVKFCRETGRQDAGSAMDAWNACRAAMLNGGKS
;
A
#
# COMPACT_ATOMS: atom_id res chain seq x y z
N MET A 1 13.26 -35.30 8.00
CA MET A 1 12.69 -34.09 7.38
C MET A 1 12.43 -34.40 5.91
N THR A 2 11.23 -34.14 5.40
CA THR A 2 10.91 -34.30 3.97
C THR A 2 11.46 -33.09 3.21
N THR A 3 12.37 -33.32 2.26
CA THR A 3 12.94 -32.26 1.41
C THR A 3 11.83 -31.64 0.55
N ILE A 4 11.76 -30.30 0.50
CA ILE A 4 10.86 -29.58 -0.40
C ILE A 4 11.38 -29.69 -1.83
N THR A 5 10.52 -30.05 -2.79
CA THR A 5 10.91 -30.20 -4.21
C THR A 5 10.44 -29.01 -5.04
N LYS A 6 11.02 -28.80 -6.23
CA LYS A 6 10.60 -27.74 -7.15
C LYS A 6 9.11 -27.85 -7.50
N GLU A 7 8.61 -29.06 -7.74
CA GLU A 7 7.22 -29.32 -8.08
C GLU A 7 6.27 -28.94 -6.94
N ARG A 8 6.68 -29.17 -5.68
CA ARG A 8 5.92 -28.74 -4.50
C ARG A 8 5.90 -27.22 -4.37
N ILE A 9 6.96 -26.53 -4.78
CA ILE A 9 7.01 -25.05 -4.77
C ILE A 9 6.16 -24.49 -5.91
N GLU A 10 6.14 -25.10 -7.08
CA GLU A 10 5.24 -24.70 -8.17
C GLU A 10 3.77 -24.84 -7.77
N LEU A 11 3.43 -25.93 -7.07
CA LEU A 11 2.10 -26.11 -6.51
C LEU A 11 1.81 -25.03 -5.45
N PHE A 12 2.78 -24.74 -4.58
CA PHE A 12 2.70 -23.66 -3.59
C PHE A 12 2.47 -22.29 -4.25
N VAL A 13 3.05 -21.99 -5.40
CA VAL A 13 2.81 -20.72 -6.12
C VAL A 13 1.42 -20.67 -6.76
N LYS A 14 0.92 -21.82 -7.25
CA LYS A 14 -0.37 -21.93 -7.96
C LYS A 14 -1.57 -21.88 -7.01
N SER A 15 -1.42 -22.37 -5.78
CA SER A 15 -2.51 -22.50 -4.81
C SER A 15 -2.35 -21.52 -3.64
N PRO A 16 -3.26 -20.55 -3.46
CA PRO A 16 -3.32 -19.75 -2.23
C PRO A 16 -3.48 -20.66 -1.03
N LEU A 17 -2.71 -20.43 0.04
CA LEU A 17 -2.82 -21.20 1.27
C LEU A 17 -3.53 -20.39 2.35
N GLU A 18 -4.42 -21.04 3.10
CA GLU A 18 -5.00 -20.48 4.32
C GLU A 18 -4.03 -20.67 5.49
N ASN A 19 -2.87 -20.01 5.42
CA ASN A 19 -1.81 -20.10 6.43
C ASN A 19 -1.36 -18.73 6.96
N GLY A 20 -2.11 -17.67 6.64
CA GLY A 20 -1.80 -16.30 7.06
C GLY A 20 -0.77 -15.58 6.20
N LEU A 21 -0.20 -16.21 5.17
CA LEU A 21 0.65 -15.54 4.19
C LEU A 21 -0.19 -14.80 3.15
N THR A 22 0.17 -13.56 2.87
CA THR A 22 -0.30 -12.84 1.68
C THR A 22 0.22 -13.51 0.41
N ARG A 23 -0.44 -13.27 -0.73
CA ARG A 23 0.01 -13.79 -2.02
C ARG A 23 1.42 -13.30 -2.37
N GLY A 24 1.77 -12.06 -1.99
CA GLY A 24 3.11 -11.51 -2.19
C GLY A 24 4.17 -12.26 -1.39
N GLU A 25 3.94 -12.50 -0.09
CA GLU A 25 4.85 -13.29 0.75
C GLU A 25 5.00 -14.73 0.26
N GLN A 26 3.90 -15.33 -0.20
CA GLN A 26 3.92 -16.67 -0.79
C GLN A 26 4.80 -16.71 -2.05
N MET A 27 4.71 -15.71 -2.92
CA MET A 27 5.56 -15.63 -4.11
C MET A 27 7.03 -15.39 -3.75
N GLU A 28 7.31 -14.54 -2.77
CA GLU A 28 8.68 -14.24 -2.35
C GLU A 28 9.35 -15.45 -1.68
N LEU A 29 8.64 -16.16 -0.80
CA LEU A 29 9.12 -17.41 -0.23
C LEU A 29 9.42 -18.45 -1.30
N ALA A 30 8.52 -18.61 -2.29
CA ALA A 30 8.76 -19.52 -3.40
C ALA A 30 10.04 -19.16 -4.17
N ARG A 31 10.27 -17.87 -4.42
CA ARG A 31 11.47 -17.37 -5.09
C ARG A 31 12.74 -17.68 -4.31
N ILE A 32 12.75 -17.40 -3.01
CA ILE A 32 13.90 -17.66 -2.13
C ILE A 32 14.22 -19.16 -2.08
N VAL A 33 13.20 -20.00 -1.91
CA VAL A 33 13.40 -21.45 -1.84
C VAL A 33 13.89 -21.99 -3.17
N LEU A 34 13.35 -21.54 -4.31
CA LEU A 34 13.84 -21.93 -5.63
C LEU A 34 15.30 -21.52 -5.84
N ALA A 35 15.66 -20.28 -5.49
CA ALA A 35 17.04 -19.80 -5.56
C ALA A 35 17.98 -20.63 -4.66
N SER A 36 17.51 -21.02 -3.48
CA SER A 36 18.27 -21.89 -2.57
C SER A 36 18.44 -23.32 -3.10
N LEU A 37 17.44 -23.87 -3.80
CA LEU A 37 17.53 -25.20 -4.42
C LEU A 37 18.51 -25.22 -5.59
N ASP A 38 18.66 -24.10 -6.30
CA ASP A 38 19.57 -23.95 -7.44
C ASP A 38 20.96 -23.39 -7.04
N ALA A 39 21.19 -23.11 -5.76
CA ALA A 39 22.43 -22.52 -5.28
C ALA A 39 23.61 -23.46 -5.50
N LYS A 40 24.63 -22.97 -6.20
CA LYS A 40 25.90 -23.67 -6.39
C LYS A 40 26.85 -23.35 -5.24
N THR A 41 27.57 -24.36 -4.75
CA THR A 41 28.63 -24.17 -3.77
C THR A 41 29.72 -23.29 -4.37
N VAL A 42 30.14 -22.27 -3.61
CA VAL A 42 31.18 -21.32 -4.04
C VAL A 42 32.53 -21.69 -3.43
N ARG A 43 32.55 -22.17 -2.18
CA ARG A 43 33.75 -22.64 -1.47
C ARG A 43 33.42 -23.74 -0.48
N TYR A 44 34.45 -24.35 0.12
CA TYR A 44 34.32 -25.33 1.18
C TYR A 44 35.08 -24.88 2.42
N LEU A 45 34.43 -24.89 3.58
CA LEU A 45 35.05 -24.60 4.87
C LEU A 45 35.55 -25.88 5.50
N ASN A 46 36.85 -25.95 5.80
CA ASN A 46 37.40 -27.03 6.61
C ASN A 46 36.98 -26.82 8.08
N LYS A 47 36.28 -27.80 8.66
CA LYS A 47 35.73 -27.72 10.03
C LYS A 47 36.80 -27.68 11.13
N PHE A 48 38.00 -28.17 10.86
CA PHE A 48 39.09 -28.27 11.83
C PHE A 48 40.03 -27.07 11.75
N SER A 49 40.39 -26.64 10.54
CA SER A 49 41.33 -25.54 10.34
C SER A 49 40.66 -24.17 10.17
N GLY A 50 39.36 -24.13 9.87
CA GLY A 50 38.64 -22.90 9.54
C GLY A 50 38.99 -22.32 8.18
N THR A 51 39.77 -23.02 7.36
CA THR A 51 40.23 -22.52 6.05
C THR A 51 39.16 -22.74 4.98
N CYS A 52 38.95 -21.72 4.12
CA CYS A 52 38.08 -21.82 2.96
C CYS A 52 38.88 -22.19 1.70
N VAL A 53 38.48 -23.27 1.02
CA VAL A 53 39.14 -23.79 -0.18
C VAL A 53 38.18 -23.86 -1.37
N THR A 54 38.73 -23.78 -2.59
CA THR A 54 38.03 -24.16 -3.82
C THR A 54 38.31 -25.63 -4.16
N LEU A 55 37.56 -26.20 -5.11
CA LEU A 55 37.83 -27.57 -5.58
C LEU A 55 39.16 -27.69 -6.34
N GLU A 56 39.65 -26.60 -6.93
CA GLU A 56 40.99 -26.57 -7.52
C GLU A 56 42.08 -26.72 -6.46
N GLN A 57 41.88 -26.09 -5.29
CA GLN A 57 42.81 -26.19 -4.16
C GLN A 57 42.71 -27.53 -3.45
N GLN A 58 41.49 -28.06 -3.32
CA GLN A 58 41.22 -29.31 -2.63
C GLN A 58 40.11 -30.11 -3.33
N PRO A 59 40.47 -31.02 -4.25
CA PRO A 59 39.49 -31.71 -5.09
C PRO A 59 38.48 -32.59 -4.34
N ASN A 60 38.89 -33.20 -3.22
CA ASN A 60 38.01 -34.06 -2.41
C ASN A 60 37.08 -33.28 -1.46
N ALA A 61 37.12 -31.94 -1.44
CA ALA A 61 36.33 -31.15 -0.51
C ALA A 61 34.82 -31.28 -0.72
N ALA A 62 34.37 -31.63 -1.93
CA ALA A 62 32.95 -31.90 -2.23
C ALA A 62 32.45 -33.21 -1.62
N ASP A 63 33.32 -34.23 -1.55
CA ASP A 63 32.93 -35.59 -1.17
C ASP A 63 33.15 -35.84 0.32
N ASP A 64 34.18 -35.23 0.91
CA ASP A 64 34.53 -35.42 2.31
C ASP A 64 33.74 -34.48 3.25
N VAL A 65 32.45 -34.78 3.38
CA VAL A 65 31.52 -34.06 4.27
C VAL A 65 31.90 -34.19 5.76
N ALA A 66 32.76 -35.15 6.10
CA ALA A 66 33.28 -35.31 7.45
C ALA A 66 34.34 -34.25 7.80
N VAL A 67 34.99 -33.66 6.80
CA VAL A 67 36.01 -32.60 6.98
C VAL A 67 35.50 -31.24 6.50
N TYR A 68 34.73 -31.19 5.42
CA TYR A 68 34.35 -29.95 4.75
C TYR A 68 32.86 -29.66 4.82
N ILE A 69 32.51 -28.38 4.90
CA ILE A 69 31.14 -27.87 4.78
C ILE A 69 31.05 -27.01 3.52
N PRO A 70 30.09 -27.25 2.61
CA PRO A 70 29.87 -26.37 1.47
C PRO A 70 29.39 -24.99 1.92
N LEU A 71 30.02 -23.95 1.36
CA LEU A 71 29.62 -22.56 1.52
C LEU A 71 28.94 -22.09 0.23
N TYR A 72 27.73 -21.58 0.39
CA TYR A 72 26.94 -21.01 -0.70
C TYR A 72 27.00 -19.48 -0.61
N ALA A 73 26.96 -18.80 -1.76
CA ALA A 73 26.64 -17.39 -1.75
C ALA A 73 25.20 -17.23 -1.24
N ALA A 74 24.96 -16.21 -0.41
CA ALA A 74 23.59 -15.80 -0.15
C ALA A 74 22.91 -15.51 -1.50
N PRO A 75 21.63 -15.89 -1.68
CA PRO A 75 20.90 -15.50 -2.88
C PRO A 75 21.02 -13.98 -3.02
N PRO A 76 21.33 -13.47 -4.23
CA PRO A 76 21.52 -12.04 -4.42
C PRO A 76 20.26 -11.33 -3.94
N VAL A 77 20.44 -10.30 -3.10
CA VAL A 77 19.31 -9.44 -2.74
C VAL A 77 18.71 -8.92 -4.03
N LEU A 78 17.37 -8.86 -4.09
CA LEU A 78 16.69 -8.32 -5.26
C LEU A 78 17.28 -6.95 -5.60
N GLU A 79 17.67 -6.77 -6.86
CA GLU A 79 18.28 -5.53 -7.36
C GLU A 79 17.45 -4.30 -6.96
N ARG A 80 16.12 -4.41 -7.02
CA ARG A 80 15.19 -3.37 -6.55
C ARG A 80 15.36 -2.98 -5.09
N GLU A 81 15.59 -3.97 -4.23
CA GLU A 81 15.79 -3.76 -2.79
C GLU A 81 17.21 -3.24 -2.50
N GLN A 82 18.20 -3.65 -3.29
CA GLN A 82 19.53 -3.03 -3.24
C GLN A 82 19.46 -1.54 -3.62
N ILE A 83 18.84 -1.21 -4.75
CA ILE A 83 18.63 0.18 -5.21
C ILE A 83 17.89 1.00 -4.15
N ARG A 84 16.86 0.44 -3.51
CA ARG A 84 16.10 1.11 -2.45
C ARG A 84 16.97 1.47 -1.23
N ARG A 85 17.87 0.57 -0.83
CA ARG A 85 18.83 0.82 0.26
C ARG A 85 19.88 1.86 -0.12
N GLU A 86 20.49 1.73 -1.29
CA GLU A 86 21.47 2.70 -1.79
C GLU A 86 20.87 4.11 -1.89
N HIS A 87 19.63 4.21 -2.39
CA HIS A 87 18.87 5.45 -2.41
C HIS A 87 18.63 6.00 -1.00
N ALA A 88 18.23 5.17 -0.03
CA ALA A 88 18.01 5.61 1.34
C ALA A 88 19.29 6.16 1.99
N GLU A 89 20.42 5.46 1.82
CA GLU A 89 21.73 5.89 2.32
C GLU A 89 22.17 7.22 1.69
N TRP A 90 22.02 7.36 0.37
CA TRP A 90 22.31 8.61 -0.33
C TRP A 90 21.40 9.75 0.14
N SER A 91 20.10 9.50 0.30
CA SER A 91 19.11 10.48 0.74
C SER A 91 19.40 10.95 2.17
N ASP A 92 19.77 10.05 3.08
CA ASP A 92 20.15 10.41 4.45
C ASP A 92 21.44 11.23 4.48
N LYS A 93 22.43 10.88 3.65
CA LYS A 93 23.67 11.64 3.52
C LYS A 93 23.45 13.04 2.95
N THR A 94 22.53 13.18 1.99
CA THR A 94 22.32 14.42 1.25
C THR A 94 21.39 15.38 1.98
N PHE A 95 20.29 14.88 2.53
CA PHE A 95 19.23 15.69 3.11
C PHE A 95 19.16 15.62 4.64
N GLY A 96 19.88 14.68 5.27
CA GLY A 96 19.87 14.49 6.71
C GLY A 96 18.52 13.98 7.24
N ASN A 97 18.27 14.29 8.52
CA ASN A 97 17.09 13.83 9.25
C ASN A 97 15.86 14.73 8.97
N VAL A 98 15.27 14.59 7.79
CA VAL A 98 14.01 15.26 7.41
C VAL A 98 12.83 14.28 7.43
N GLY A 99 11.63 14.81 7.63
CA GLY A 99 10.37 14.04 7.59
C GLY A 99 9.83 13.81 6.16
N PRO A 100 8.68 13.12 6.01
CA PRO A 100 8.17 12.69 4.70
C PRO A 100 7.55 13.81 3.85
N VAL A 101 7.24 14.96 4.44
CA VAL A 101 6.43 15.99 3.79
C VAL A 101 7.14 16.59 2.58
N GLY A 102 8.47 16.71 2.65
CA GLY A 102 9.30 17.16 1.52
C GLY A 102 9.18 16.21 0.33
N PRO A 103 9.56 14.93 0.48
CA PRO A 103 9.39 13.93 -0.57
C PRO A 103 7.97 13.83 -1.13
N LEU A 104 6.92 13.93 -0.30
CA LEU A 104 5.53 13.91 -0.77
C LEU A 104 5.14 15.13 -1.61
N LYS A 105 5.62 16.32 -1.23
CA LYS A 105 5.42 17.53 -2.05
C LYS A 105 6.17 17.41 -3.37
N HIS A 106 7.38 16.85 -3.36
CA HIS A 106 8.15 16.60 -4.56
C HIS A 106 7.45 15.57 -5.46
N LEU A 107 6.93 14.48 -4.89
CA LEU A 107 6.19 13.45 -5.63
C LEU A 107 5.02 14.03 -6.42
N SER A 108 4.35 15.06 -5.91
CA SER A 108 3.27 15.72 -6.65
C SER A 108 3.73 16.44 -7.93
N LYS A 109 4.99 16.88 -8.00
CA LYS A 109 5.60 17.48 -9.18
C LYS A 109 6.02 16.42 -10.18
N GLU A 110 6.72 15.39 -9.72
CA GLU A 110 7.15 14.26 -10.57
C GLU A 110 5.96 13.52 -11.18
N ALA A 111 4.83 13.45 -10.47
CA ALA A 111 3.59 12.91 -11.04
C ALA A 111 3.04 13.75 -12.22
N LEU A 112 3.29 15.06 -12.24
CA LEU A 112 2.91 15.93 -13.36
C LEU A 112 3.91 15.79 -14.52
N GLU A 113 5.20 15.61 -14.22
CA GLU A 113 6.26 15.39 -15.23
C GLU A 113 6.04 14.03 -15.93
N ALA A 114 5.82 12.95 -15.16
CA ALA A 114 5.43 11.64 -15.67
C ALA A 114 4.10 11.65 -16.46
N ALA A 115 3.15 12.51 -16.09
CA ALA A 115 1.90 12.66 -16.85
C ALA A 115 2.10 13.39 -18.18
N ALA A 116 3.11 14.28 -18.28
CA ALA A 116 3.44 15.02 -19.49
C ALA A 116 4.21 14.14 -20.50
N ASP A 117 5.09 13.26 -20.03
CA ASP A 117 5.76 12.25 -20.86
C ASP A 117 5.72 10.85 -20.20
N PRO A 118 4.59 10.13 -20.32
CA PRO A 118 4.46 8.81 -19.71
C PRO A 118 5.37 7.74 -20.35
N SER A 119 6.04 8.08 -21.47
CA SER A 119 6.98 7.18 -22.14
C SER A 119 8.39 7.22 -21.56
N ASP A 120 8.72 8.24 -20.74
CA ASP A 120 10.01 8.33 -20.05
C ASP A 120 10.01 7.49 -18.76
N PRO A 121 10.77 6.38 -18.71
CA PRO A 121 10.85 5.54 -17.51
C PRO A 121 11.52 6.22 -16.30
N LEU A 122 12.28 7.30 -16.49
CA LEU A 122 12.96 8.00 -15.39
C LEU A 122 11.98 8.76 -14.51
N GLU A 123 10.96 9.38 -15.10
CA GLU A 123 9.88 10.07 -14.37
C GLU A 123 9.12 9.11 -13.44
N TRP A 124 8.92 7.87 -13.88
CA TRP A 124 8.37 6.80 -13.03
C TRP A 124 9.32 6.39 -11.91
N ALA A 125 10.63 6.38 -12.17
CA ALA A 125 11.64 6.07 -11.18
C ALA A 125 11.70 7.15 -10.07
N ASP A 126 11.60 8.42 -10.43
CA ASP A 126 11.55 9.53 -9.47
C ASP A 126 10.34 9.42 -8.54
N MET A 127 9.16 9.08 -9.08
CA MET A 127 7.99 8.79 -8.24
C MET A 127 8.24 7.65 -7.24
N GLN A 128 8.93 6.58 -7.67
CA GLN A 128 9.24 5.44 -6.79
C GLN A 128 10.22 5.81 -5.68
N PHE A 129 11.29 6.54 -6.02
CA PHE A 129 12.28 7.01 -5.05
C PHE A 129 11.64 7.90 -3.98
N LEU A 130 10.82 8.86 -4.41
CA LEU A 130 10.15 9.80 -3.50
C LEU A 130 9.11 9.11 -2.60
N LEU A 131 8.36 8.15 -3.14
CA LEU A 131 7.40 7.38 -2.35
C LEU A 131 8.10 6.51 -1.30
N TRP A 132 9.18 5.82 -1.69
CA TRP A 132 9.99 5.04 -0.75
C TRP A 132 10.62 5.92 0.34
N ASP A 133 11.14 7.09 -0.03
CA ASP A 133 11.72 8.05 0.91
C ASP A 133 10.69 8.55 1.92
N ALA A 134 9.49 8.90 1.46
CA ALA A 134 8.39 9.30 2.33
C ALA A 134 7.99 8.19 3.30
N GLN A 135 7.84 6.96 2.81
CA GLN A 135 7.46 5.80 3.64
C GLN A 135 8.49 5.52 4.73
N ARG A 136 9.78 5.41 4.36
CA ARG A 136 10.84 5.10 5.31
C ARG A 136 11.00 6.19 6.37
N ARG A 137 10.87 7.48 5.98
CA ARG A 137 10.96 8.61 6.91
C ARG A 137 9.78 8.67 7.89
N MET A 138 8.68 8.01 7.58
CA MET A 138 7.55 7.80 8.50
C MET A 138 7.60 6.49 9.26
N GLY A 139 8.62 5.65 9.05
CA GLY A 139 8.68 4.32 9.65
C GLY A 139 7.58 3.38 9.14
N LEU A 140 7.04 3.62 7.94
CA LEU A 140 6.07 2.71 7.33
C LEU A 140 6.82 1.51 6.74
N SER A 141 6.68 0.35 7.38
CA SER A 141 7.25 -0.90 6.88
C SER A 141 6.48 -1.43 5.68
N ASP A 142 7.14 -2.28 4.88
CA ASP A 142 6.53 -2.94 3.73
C ASP A 142 5.33 -3.83 4.15
N GLU A 143 5.40 -4.49 5.30
CA GLU A 143 4.27 -5.24 5.86
C GLU A 143 3.08 -4.33 6.18
N PHE A 144 3.35 -3.19 6.84
CA PHE A 144 2.31 -2.25 7.24
C PHE A 144 1.61 -1.64 6.02
N ILE A 145 2.37 -1.17 5.04
CA ILE A 145 1.79 -0.60 3.83
C ILE A 145 1.06 -1.66 3.00
N THR A 146 1.56 -2.90 2.95
CA THR A 146 0.88 -4.00 2.25
C THR A 146 -0.49 -4.27 2.85
N ARG A 147 -0.58 -4.35 4.18
CA ARG A 147 -1.88 -4.51 4.86
C ARG A 147 -2.82 -3.33 4.57
N ALA A 148 -2.32 -2.10 4.66
CA ALA A 148 -3.10 -0.91 4.33
C ALA A 148 -3.59 -0.91 2.88
N MET A 149 -2.79 -1.41 1.93
CA MET A 149 -3.17 -1.56 0.52
C MET A 149 -4.27 -2.61 0.35
N ILE A 150 -4.21 -3.75 1.07
CA ILE A 150 -5.26 -4.78 1.05
C ILE A 150 -6.59 -4.20 1.53
N GLU A 151 -6.58 -3.56 2.71
CA GLU A 151 -7.78 -2.93 3.27
C GLU A 151 -8.34 -1.83 2.33
N LYS A 152 -7.44 -0.99 1.80
CA LYS A 152 -7.84 0.10 0.90
C LYS A 152 -8.41 -0.42 -0.42
N LEU A 153 -7.92 -1.54 -0.92
CA LEU A 153 -8.42 -2.18 -2.14
C LEU A 153 -9.86 -2.66 -1.97
N GLU A 154 -10.19 -3.30 -0.85
CA GLU A 154 -11.57 -3.73 -0.56
C GLU A 154 -12.53 -2.53 -0.42
N ILE A 155 -12.11 -1.46 0.26
CA ILE A 155 -12.86 -0.20 0.32
C ILE A 155 -13.09 0.40 -1.08
N ASN A 156 -12.10 0.32 -1.97
CA ASN A 156 -12.22 0.85 -3.33
C ASN A 156 -13.17 0.00 -4.20
N LYS A 157 -13.16 -1.33 -4.05
CA LYS A 157 -14.09 -2.24 -4.74
C LYS A 157 -15.55 -2.04 -4.33
N SER A 158 -15.80 -1.63 -3.08
CA SER A 158 -17.16 -1.38 -2.58
C SER A 158 -17.74 -0.02 -2.96
N ARG A 159 -16.95 0.86 -3.60
CA ARG A 159 -17.38 2.22 -3.98
C ARG A 159 -18.05 2.24 -5.35
N GLN A 160 -18.91 3.23 -5.54
CA GLN A 160 -19.37 3.65 -6.86
C GLN A 160 -18.42 4.70 -7.43
N TRP A 161 -18.15 4.60 -8.73
CA TRP A 161 -17.18 5.41 -9.45
C TRP A 161 -17.86 6.14 -10.61
N THR A 162 -17.38 7.34 -10.92
CA THR A 162 -17.81 8.05 -12.14
C THR A 162 -17.40 7.29 -13.40
N GLU A 163 -18.06 7.61 -14.52
CA GLU A 163 -17.73 6.97 -15.78
C GLU A 163 -16.25 7.17 -16.18
N PRO A 164 -15.65 6.15 -16.81
CA PRO A 164 -14.34 6.25 -17.45
C PRO A 164 -14.18 7.45 -18.39
N LYS A 165 -13.17 8.30 -18.16
CA LYS A 165 -12.66 9.23 -19.17
C LYS A 165 -11.14 9.15 -19.24
N ASP A 166 -10.61 9.05 -20.45
CA ASP A 166 -9.18 8.96 -20.69
C ASP A 166 -8.48 10.29 -20.36
N GLY A 167 -7.26 10.21 -19.81
CA GLY A 167 -6.48 11.36 -19.35
C GLY A 167 -7.01 12.09 -18.11
N GLU A 168 -8.13 11.66 -17.51
CA GLU A 168 -8.78 12.37 -16.40
C GLU A 168 -8.80 11.54 -15.12
N PRO A 169 -8.65 12.17 -13.94
CA PRO A 169 -8.82 11.48 -12.66
C PRO A 169 -10.24 10.94 -12.49
N ARG A 170 -10.36 9.72 -11.97
CA ARG A 170 -11.66 9.13 -11.61
C ARG A 170 -11.94 9.31 -10.14
N LEU A 171 -13.10 9.87 -9.83
CA LEU A 171 -13.52 10.14 -8.47
C LEU A 171 -14.61 9.15 -8.05
N HIS A 172 -14.59 8.80 -6.76
CA HIS A 172 -15.69 8.05 -6.18
C HIS A 172 -16.87 8.99 -5.96
N ILE A 173 -18.08 8.47 -6.19
CA ILE A 173 -19.31 9.21 -5.91
C ILE A 173 -19.44 9.26 -4.39
N LYS A 174 -19.40 10.47 -3.82
CA LYS A 174 -19.75 10.67 -2.41
C LYS A 174 -21.26 10.68 -2.33
N GLU A 175 -21.87 9.77 -1.58
CA GLU A 175 -23.27 9.93 -1.19
C GLU A 175 -23.39 11.28 -0.49
N GLN A 176 -24.21 12.18 -1.03
CA GLN A 176 -24.55 13.38 -0.28
C GLN A 176 -25.27 12.91 0.98
N PRO A 177 -24.92 13.42 2.18
CA PRO A 177 -25.72 13.16 3.36
C PRO A 177 -27.15 13.58 3.03
N VAL A 178 -28.12 12.68 3.28
CA VAL A 178 -29.53 12.97 3.08
C VAL A 178 -29.82 14.30 3.78
N PRO A 179 -30.39 15.31 3.09
CA PRO A 179 -30.76 16.54 3.75
C PRO A 179 -31.59 16.18 4.99
N VAL A 180 -31.13 16.55 6.18
CA VAL A 180 -31.89 16.36 7.41
C VAL A 180 -33.03 17.38 7.34
N VAL A 181 -34.14 16.97 6.74
CA VAL A 181 -35.36 17.76 6.66
C VAL A 181 -36.08 17.60 7.99
N PRO A 182 -36.31 18.68 8.76
CA PRO A 182 -37.09 18.62 9.98
C PRO A 182 -38.53 18.15 9.71
N ASP A 183 -39.19 17.59 10.73
CA ASP A 183 -40.58 17.18 10.61
C ASP A 183 -41.52 18.37 10.34
N GLU A 184 -42.65 18.09 9.69
CA GLU A 184 -43.71 19.07 9.47
C GLU A 184 -44.30 19.49 10.82
N TRP A 185 -44.47 20.79 11.04
CA TRP A 185 -45.12 21.28 12.25
C TRP A 185 -46.63 21.14 12.13
N THR A 186 -47.23 20.59 13.19
CA THR A 186 -48.65 20.73 13.45
C THR A 186 -48.93 22.06 14.13
N ILE A 187 -50.21 22.44 14.22
CA ILE A 187 -50.62 23.62 14.98
C ILE A 187 -50.24 23.51 16.47
N GLN A 188 -50.15 22.29 17.02
CA GLN A 188 -49.76 22.07 18.42
C GLN A 188 -48.27 22.39 18.63
N ASP A 189 -47.42 22.03 17.68
CA ASP A 189 -45.98 22.33 17.71
C ASP A 189 -45.75 23.84 17.64
N ALA A 190 -46.48 24.52 16.75
CA ALA A 190 -46.39 25.96 16.62
C ALA A 190 -46.92 26.70 17.86
N VAL A 191 -48.00 26.21 18.49
CA VAL A 191 -48.50 26.76 19.75
C VAL A 191 -47.49 26.60 20.88
N LYS A 192 -46.82 25.45 20.97
CA LYS A 192 -45.74 25.23 21.95
C LYS A 192 -44.60 26.21 21.74
N PHE A 193 -44.13 26.33 20.50
CA PHE A 193 -43.08 27.27 20.11
C PHE A 193 -43.43 28.73 20.44
N CYS A 194 -44.66 29.15 20.14
CA CYS A 194 -45.15 30.49 20.45
C CYS A 194 -45.16 30.79 21.96
N ARG A 195 -45.52 29.82 22.81
CA ARG A 195 -45.45 29.97 24.28
C ARG A 195 -44.01 30.12 24.77
N GLU A 196 -43.08 29.37 24.18
CA GLU A 196 -41.67 29.39 24.59
C GLU A 196 -40.93 30.66 24.10
N THR A 197 -41.35 31.22 22.97
CA THR A 197 -40.68 32.36 22.33
C THR A 197 -41.41 33.69 22.47
N GLY A 198 -42.61 33.69 23.04
CA GLY A 198 -43.45 34.89 23.18
C GLY A 198 -44.11 35.36 21.89
N ARG A 199 -44.11 34.56 20.82
CA ARG A 199 -44.84 34.88 19.57
C ARG A 199 -46.34 34.69 19.76
N GLN A 200 -47.14 35.58 19.15
CA GLN A 200 -48.60 35.60 19.36
C GLN A 200 -49.40 34.80 18.33
N ASP A 201 -48.81 34.51 17.16
CA ASP A 201 -49.51 33.83 16.06
C ASP A 201 -48.84 32.49 15.70
N ALA A 202 -49.48 31.41 16.16
CA ALA A 202 -49.06 30.04 15.88
C ALA A 202 -49.34 29.61 14.44
N GLY A 203 -50.36 30.16 13.78
CA GLY A 203 -50.66 29.84 12.38
C GLY A 203 -49.54 30.31 11.47
N SER A 204 -49.18 31.59 11.57
CA SER A 204 -48.07 32.17 10.81
C SER A 204 -46.72 31.48 11.09
N ALA A 205 -46.48 31.04 12.34
CA ALA A 205 -45.25 30.32 12.69
C ALA A 205 -45.20 28.92 12.06
N MET A 206 -46.33 28.20 12.03
CA MET A 206 -46.46 26.91 11.37
C MET A 206 -46.26 27.02 9.86
N ASP A 207 -46.93 27.98 9.22
CA ASP A 207 -46.85 28.19 7.78
C ASP A 207 -45.42 28.54 7.35
N ALA A 208 -44.74 29.40 8.10
CA ALA A 208 -43.33 29.74 7.85
C ALA A 208 -42.41 28.52 7.99
N TRP A 209 -42.57 27.71 9.03
CA TRP A 209 -41.78 26.49 9.23
C TRP A 209 -41.99 25.49 8.10
N ASN A 210 -43.24 25.22 7.75
CA ASN A 210 -43.60 24.26 6.71
C ASN A 210 -43.19 24.76 5.31
N ALA A 211 -43.20 26.07 5.06
CA ALA A 211 -42.65 26.67 3.84
C ALA A 211 -41.13 26.48 3.74
N CYS A 212 -40.38 26.73 4.82
CA CYS A 212 -38.93 26.48 4.87
C CYS A 212 -38.62 24.98 4.66
N ARG A 213 -39.38 24.09 5.30
CA ARG A 213 -39.28 22.65 5.11
C ARG A 213 -39.52 22.23 3.66
N ALA A 214 -40.56 22.78 3.02
CA ALA A 214 -40.86 22.50 1.62
C ALA A 214 -39.74 22.97 0.68
N ALA A 215 -39.11 24.12 0.96
CA ALA A 215 -37.95 24.60 0.20
C ALA A 215 -36.74 23.66 0.34
N MET A 216 -36.50 23.10 1.53
CA MET A 216 -35.45 22.10 1.78
C MET A 216 -35.72 20.79 1.02
N LEU A 217 -36.98 20.33 0.96
CA LEU A 217 -37.38 19.15 0.18
C LEU A 217 -37.23 19.34 -1.33
N ASN A 218 -37.49 20.54 -1.83
CA ASN A 218 -37.42 20.86 -3.27
C ASN A 218 -36.01 21.28 -3.74
N GLY A 219 -35.00 21.19 -2.87
CA GLY A 219 -33.60 21.44 -3.20
C GLY A 219 -33.31 22.87 -3.66
N GLY A 220 -34.07 23.87 -3.21
CA GLY A 220 -33.83 25.28 -3.55
C GLY A 220 -33.89 25.62 -5.04
N LYS A 221 -34.66 24.87 -5.84
CA LYS A 221 -34.95 25.25 -7.23
C LYS A 221 -35.91 26.44 -7.25
N SER A 222 -35.37 27.64 -7.14
CA SER A 222 -36.01 28.90 -7.57
C SER A 222 -35.57 29.24 -8.98
#